data_AF-A0A9W9Z0H1-F1
#
_entry.id   AF-A0A9W9Z0H1-F1
#
_cell.length_a   1.000
_cell.length_b   1.000
_cell.length_c   1.000
_cell.angle_alpha   90.00
_cell.angle_beta   90.00
_cell.angle_gamma   90.00
#
_symmetry.space_group_name_H-M   'P 1'
#
loop_
_entity.id
_entity.type
_entity.pdbx_description
1 polymer ?
#
loop_
_entity_poly.entity_id
_entity_poly.type
_entity_poly.pdbx_seq_one_letter_code
_entity_poly.pdbx_strand_id
1 'polypeptide(L)'
;MEVQDYFDCSFLCLEHGPSACLSFNVGKTNNNGYYTCELSNSERYLEPHRIQERASYDYYGMATESLFSLLPCASSPCKYGGTCIHGPRLGEFSCQCGVEITVLPFIDDTCNVDSTGITILTPIQGVFHTKVGRYNLNYYDAQRLCEIYGATLATYNQLYEAWQAGLQNCAYGWLADATARYPMQTKKYNCGNRIGIIGSPTPKNKTNKYNSWCYKD
;
A
#
# COMPACT_ATOMS: atom_id res chain seq x y z
N MET A 1 13.94 34.65 1.48
CA MET A 1 14.95 35.10 0.50
C MET A 1 14.27 36.04 -0.48
N GLU A 2 14.96 37.03 -1.06
CA GLU A 2 14.35 37.89 -2.08
C GLU A 2 14.60 37.32 -3.48
N VAL A 3 13.58 37.31 -4.33
CA VAL A 3 13.58 36.74 -5.70
C VAL A 3 12.86 37.69 -6.66
N GLN A 4 13.16 37.63 -7.96
CA GLN A 4 12.49 38.50 -8.95
C GLN A 4 11.09 38.00 -9.29
N ASP A 5 10.91 36.68 -9.31
CA ASP A 5 9.63 36.07 -9.61
C ASP A 5 9.50 34.66 -9.00
N TYR A 6 8.42 33.98 -9.37
CA TYR A 6 8.11 32.61 -8.99
C TYR A 6 9.17 31.61 -9.47
N PHE A 7 9.73 31.77 -10.67
CA PHE A 7 10.69 30.82 -11.25
C PHE A 7 11.98 30.78 -10.43
N ASP A 8 12.50 31.94 -10.05
CA ASP A 8 13.67 32.05 -9.16
C ASP A 8 13.47 31.27 -7.84
N CYS A 9 12.29 31.41 -7.22
CA CYS A 9 11.98 30.70 -5.97
C CYS A 9 11.88 29.17 -6.19
N SER A 10 11.33 28.74 -7.34
CA SER A 10 11.26 27.31 -7.69
C SER A 10 12.64 26.69 -7.96
N PHE A 11 13.56 27.42 -8.60
CA PHE A 11 14.94 26.96 -8.80
C PHE A 11 15.70 26.85 -7.48
N LEU A 12 15.52 27.83 -6.58
CA LEU A 12 16.08 27.75 -5.22
C LEU A 12 15.56 26.51 -4.47
N CYS A 13 14.26 26.22 -4.57
CA CYS A 13 13.68 25.02 -3.97
C CYS A 13 14.32 23.73 -4.52
N LEU A 14 14.55 23.65 -5.84
CA LEU A 14 15.21 22.52 -6.48
C LEU A 14 16.67 22.36 -6.03
N GLU A 15 17.41 23.46 -5.89
CA GLU A 15 18.82 23.45 -5.46
C GLU A 15 18.98 22.91 -4.04
N HIS A 16 18.04 23.26 -3.15
CA HIS A 16 18.02 22.79 -1.77
C HIS A 16 17.56 21.32 -1.64
N GLY A 17 16.84 20.79 -2.62
CA GLY A 17 16.42 19.40 -2.70
C GLY A 17 15.30 19.00 -1.73
N PRO A 18 14.77 17.76 -1.86
CA PRO A 18 13.52 17.33 -1.20
C PRO A 18 13.62 17.18 0.32
N SER A 19 14.83 17.12 0.88
CA SER A 19 15.02 17.12 2.35
C SER A 19 14.83 18.51 2.97
N ALA A 20 14.95 19.58 2.17
CA ALA A 20 14.88 20.96 2.62
C ALA A 20 13.74 21.75 1.97
N CYS A 21 13.23 21.32 0.81
CA CYS A 21 12.14 21.98 0.11
C CYS A 21 11.21 20.98 -0.60
N LEU A 22 9.99 20.86 -0.08
CA LEU A 22 8.84 20.17 -0.67
C LEU A 22 7.78 21.16 -1.20
N SER A 23 7.68 22.36 -0.62
CA SER A 23 6.84 23.45 -1.11
C SER A 23 7.50 24.79 -0.83
N PHE A 24 6.96 25.88 -1.38
CA PHE A 24 7.43 27.22 -1.07
C PHE A 24 6.29 28.24 -1.13
N ASN A 25 6.46 29.36 -0.43
CA ASN A 25 5.55 30.49 -0.46
C ASN A 25 6.23 31.70 -1.13
N VAL A 26 5.47 32.43 -1.94
CA VAL A 26 5.93 33.67 -2.56
C VAL A 26 5.06 34.82 -2.10
N GLY A 27 5.65 35.80 -1.40
CA GLY A 27 4.95 36.99 -0.92
C GLY A 27 5.42 38.27 -1.60
N LYS A 28 4.54 39.25 -1.78
CA LYS A 28 4.92 40.56 -2.36
C LYS A 28 5.66 41.42 -1.34
N THR A 29 6.80 41.99 -1.73
CA THR A 29 7.57 42.93 -0.91
C THR A 29 7.28 44.36 -1.35
N ASN A 30 6.96 45.26 -0.42
CA ASN A 30 6.32 46.54 -0.74
C ASN A 30 7.20 47.60 -1.44
N ASN A 31 8.52 47.43 -1.59
CA ASN A 31 9.36 48.56 -1.98
C ASN A 31 10.32 48.43 -3.18
N ASN A 32 10.54 47.27 -3.81
CA ASN A 32 11.54 47.18 -4.90
C ASN A 32 11.14 46.28 -6.09
N GLY A 33 9.90 45.79 -6.17
CA GLY A 33 9.48 44.85 -7.22
C GLY A 33 9.97 43.41 -7.05
N TYR A 34 10.63 43.10 -5.93
CA TYR A 34 11.05 41.76 -5.54
C TYR A 34 10.00 41.05 -4.68
N TYR A 35 9.99 39.74 -4.73
CA TYR A 35 9.14 38.87 -3.91
C TYR A 35 9.95 38.21 -2.80
N THR A 36 9.30 37.92 -1.69
CA THR A 36 9.83 37.12 -0.59
C THR A 36 9.52 35.65 -0.84
N CYS A 37 10.56 34.84 -1.02
CA CYS A 37 10.53 33.39 -1.16
C CYS A 37 10.79 32.70 0.19
N GLU A 38 9.88 31.84 0.63
CA GLU A 38 10.00 31.01 1.83
C GLU A 38 9.94 29.53 1.44
N LEU A 39 11.05 28.80 1.57
CA LEU A 39 11.08 27.35 1.32
C LEU A 39 10.49 26.59 2.52
N SER A 40 9.84 25.46 2.25
CA SER A 40 9.21 24.60 3.25
C SER A 40 9.54 23.14 2.99
N ASN A 41 9.99 22.43 4.01
CA ASN A 41 10.23 20.98 3.96
C ASN A 41 8.96 20.14 4.19
N SER A 42 7.79 20.75 4.06
CA SER A 42 6.47 20.14 4.23
C SER A 42 5.57 20.54 3.06
N GLU A 43 4.49 19.78 2.83
CA GLU A 43 3.53 19.99 1.74
C GLU A 43 2.11 19.95 2.29
N ARG A 44 1.21 20.75 1.69
CA ARG A 44 -0.21 20.87 2.06
C ARG A 44 -0.93 19.53 2.15
N TYR A 45 -0.59 18.59 1.27
CA TYR A 45 -1.19 17.25 1.28
C TYR A 45 -0.68 16.37 2.44
N LEU A 46 0.60 16.50 2.81
CA LEU A 46 1.22 15.68 3.84
C LEU A 46 0.83 16.14 5.24
N GLU A 47 0.79 17.45 5.46
CA GLU A 47 0.51 18.03 6.78
C GLU A 47 -0.53 19.17 6.69
N PRO A 48 -1.79 18.87 6.33
CA PRO A 48 -2.82 19.89 6.10
C PRO A 48 -3.10 20.75 7.34
N HIS A 49 -2.84 20.21 8.53
CA HIS A 49 -3.04 20.90 9.81
C HIS A 49 -1.99 21.99 10.11
N ARG A 50 -0.85 22.01 9.41
CA ARG A 50 0.22 23.01 9.60
C ARG A 50 0.02 24.27 8.77
N ILE A 51 -1.04 24.33 7.95
CA ILE A 51 -1.29 25.45 7.04
C ILE A 51 -1.92 26.62 7.77
N GLN A 52 -1.35 27.80 7.58
CA GLN A 52 -1.92 29.08 7.98
C GLN A 52 -2.02 29.97 6.75
N GLU A 53 -3.23 30.41 6.41
CA GLU A 53 -3.42 31.32 5.29
C GLU A 53 -2.86 32.71 5.62
N ARG A 54 -2.00 33.22 4.75
CA ARG A 54 -1.43 34.56 4.81
C ARG A 54 -1.83 35.30 3.54
N ALA A 55 -2.69 36.31 3.66
CA ALA A 55 -3.25 37.02 2.50
C ALA A 55 -2.22 37.68 1.56
N SER A 56 -0.98 37.86 2.00
CA SER A 56 0.12 38.46 1.21
C SER A 56 1.05 37.43 0.57
N TYR A 57 0.77 36.13 0.70
CA TYR A 57 1.61 35.03 0.23
C TYR A 57 0.79 34.03 -0.57
N ASP A 58 1.31 33.66 -1.73
CA ASP A 58 0.81 32.58 -2.55
C ASP A 58 1.58 31.29 -2.24
N TYR A 59 0.85 30.19 -2.04
CA TYR A 59 1.41 28.88 -1.76
C TYR A 59 1.66 28.11 -3.06
N TYR A 60 2.84 27.52 -3.18
CA TYR A 60 3.21 26.65 -4.30
C TYR A 60 3.74 25.33 -3.75
N GLY A 61 2.94 24.28 -3.91
CA GLY A 61 3.41 22.93 -3.73
C GLY A 61 4.33 22.55 -4.87
N MET A 62 5.51 21.97 -4.60
CA MET A 62 6.27 21.31 -5.68
C MET A 62 5.65 19.95 -6.04
N ALA A 63 4.69 19.47 -5.24
CA ALA A 63 4.03 18.20 -5.38
C ALA A 63 3.27 18.07 -6.70
N THR A 64 3.89 17.44 -7.71
CA THR A 64 3.94 15.97 -7.83
C THR A 64 4.38 15.61 -9.25
N GLU A 65 3.91 16.34 -10.26
CA GLU A 65 4.18 15.95 -11.65
C GLU A 65 5.65 16.17 -12.03
N SER A 66 6.22 17.32 -11.70
CA SER A 66 7.62 17.63 -12.05
C SER A 66 8.60 16.79 -11.24
N LEU A 67 8.40 16.69 -9.92
CA LEU A 67 9.25 15.86 -9.06
C LEU A 67 9.09 14.36 -9.34
N PHE A 68 7.90 13.84 -9.61
CA PHE A 68 7.74 12.42 -9.99
C PHE A 68 8.18 12.15 -11.44
N SER A 69 8.14 13.15 -12.33
CA SER A 69 8.75 13.02 -13.65
C SER A 69 10.28 12.98 -13.58
N LEU A 70 10.90 13.57 -12.54
CA LEU A 70 12.36 13.54 -12.37
C LEU A 70 12.82 12.39 -11.45
N LEU A 71 12.02 12.06 -10.44
CA LEU A 71 12.24 11.03 -9.42
C LEU A 71 11.02 10.10 -9.32
N PRO A 72 10.78 9.25 -10.34
CA PRO A 72 9.59 8.41 -10.44
C PRO A 72 9.40 7.50 -9.24
N CYS A 73 10.48 6.95 -8.67
CA CYS A 73 10.39 6.04 -7.52
C CYS A 73 9.87 6.69 -6.22
N ALA A 74 9.92 8.03 -6.10
CA ALA A 74 9.33 8.72 -4.96
C ALA A 74 7.80 8.57 -4.90
N SER A 75 7.15 8.32 -6.04
CA SER A 75 5.71 8.10 -6.15
C SER A 75 5.27 6.65 -5.89
N SER A 76 6.21 5.74 -5.62
CA SER A 76 5.96 4.29 -5.55
C SER A 76 5.16 3.77 -6.77
N PRO A 77 5.72 3.90 -8.00
CA PRO A 77 5.02 3.57 -9.23
C PRO A 77 4.83 2.05 -9.39
N CYS A 78 5.74 1.25 -8.83
CA CYS A 78 5.65 -0.20 -8.80
C CYS A 78 4.61 -0.65 -7.77
N LYS A 79 3.56 -1.34 -8.25
CA LYS A 79 2.47 -1.80 -7.39
C LYS A 79 2.78 -3.15 -6.76
N TYR A 80 1.97 -3.51 -5.77
CA TYR A 80 1.90 -4.87 -5.25
C TYR A 80 3.24 -5.44 -4.73
N GLY A 81 4.05 -4.58 -4.10
CA GLY A 81 5.36 -4.94 -3.53
C GLY A 81 6.48 -5.05 -4.56
N GLY A 82 6.30 -4.52 -5.77
CA GLY A 82 7.38 -4.31 -6.73
C GLY A 82 8.39 -3.29 -6.22
N THR A 83 9.68 -3.52 -6.48
CA THR A 83 10.75 -2.58 -6.10
C THR A 83 11.04 -1.66 -7.28
N CYS A 84 11.02 -0.34 -7.04
CA CYS A 84 11.35 0.64 -8.07
C CYS A 84 12.85 0.84 -8.18
N ILE A 85 13.37 0.74 -9.41
CA ILE A 85 14.78 0.92 -9.74
C ILE A 85 14.89 2.13 -10.67
N HIS A 86 15.74 3.09 -10.32
CA HIS A 86 16.01 4.25 -11.17
C HIS A 86 16.78 3.85 -12.43
N GLY A 87 16.35 4.39 -13.57
CA GLY A 87 17.03 4.22 -14.84
C GLY A 87 18.27 5.12 -14.98
N PRO A 88 19.04 4.94 -16.07
CA PRO A 88 20.24 5.72 -16.33
C PRO A 88 19.95 7.20 -16.67
N ARG A 89 18.73 7.51 -17.12
CA ARG A 89 18.29 8.90 -17.38
C ARG A 89 17.31 9.37 -16.32
N LEU A 90 17.31 10.68 -16.08
CA LEU A 90 16.37 11.34 -15.17
C LEU A 90 14.93 11.08 -15.65
N GLY A 91 14.07 10.60 -14.76
CA GLY A 91 12.69 10.20 -15.07
C GLY A 91 12.48 8.78 -15.58
N GLU A 92 13.54 8.03 -15.94
CA GLU A 92 13.40 6.61 -16.26
C GLU A 92 13.35 5.75 -14.98
N PHE A 93 12.53 4.70 -15.00
CA PHE A 93 12.49 3.68 -13.97
C PHE A 93 12.11 2.33 -14.54
N SER A 94 12.43 1.28 -13.79
CA SER A 94 11.91 -0.07 -14.00
C SER A 94 11.42 -0.65 -12.69
N CYS A 95 10.48 -1.58 -12.76
CA CYS A 95 10.02 -2.31 -11.59
C CYS A 95 10.60 -3.71 -11.58
N GLN A 96 11.29 -4.05 -10.49
CA GLN A 96 11.59 -5.42 -10.17
C GLN A 96 10.38 -6.00 -9.42
N CYS A 97 9.53 -6.69 -10.17
CA CYS A 97 8.37 -7.36 -9.60
C CYS A 97 8.79 -8.58 -8.76
N GLY A 98 7.98 -8.87 -7.73
CA GLY A 98 8.18 -10.06 -6.90
C GLY A 98 7.84 -11.35 -7.63
N VAL A 99 7.73 -12.46 -6.89
CA VAL A 99 7.31 -13.74 -7.45
C VAL A 99 5.87 -13.64 -7.99
N GLU A 100 5.67 -14.11 -9.22
CA GLU A 100 4.35 -14.20 -9.83
C GLU A 100 3.47 -15.22 -9.12
N ILE A 101 2.20 -14.86 -8.94
CA ILE A 101 1.16 -15.80 -8.55
C ILE A 101 0.62 -16.41 -9.84
N THR A 102 0.62 -17.74 -9.97
CA THR A 102 0.19 -18.39 -11.23
C THR A 102 -1.26 -18.05 -11.61
N VAL A 103 -2.08 -17.73 -10.61
CA VAL A 103 -3.50 -17.34 -10.76
C VAL A 103 -3.74 -15.83 -10.74
N LEU A 104 -2.69 -15.01 -10.58
CA LEU A 104 -2.70 -13.55 -10.64
C LEU A 104 -1.36 -13.05 -11.24
N PRO A 105 -1.12 -13.28 -12.54
CA PRO A 105 0.10 -12.82 -13.19
C PRO A 105 0.13 -11.29 -13.28
N PHE A 106 1.33 -10.73 -13.49
CA PHE A 106 1.45 -9.30 -13.77
C PHE A 106 0.91 -9.00 -15.17
N ILE A 107 0.14 -7.91 -15.28
CA ILE A 107 -0.45 -7.45 -16.56
C ILE A 107 0.38 -6.36 -17.23
N ASP A 108 1.36 -5.79 -16.53
CA ASP A 108 2.28 -4.79 -17.03
C ASP A 108 3.62 -4.78 -16.28
N ASP A 109 4.55 -3.97 -16.80
CA ASP A 109 5.90 -3.79 -16.24
C ASP A 109 5.94 -2.96 -14.95
N THR A 110 4.79 -2.48 -14.46
CA THR A 110 4.64 -1.80 -13.16
C THR A 110 4.11 -2.73 -12.07
N CYS A 111 4.11 -4.03 -12.35
CA CYS A 111 3.67 -5.10 -11.47
C CYS A 111 2.18 -5.04 -11.14
N ASN A 112 1.34 -4.43 -11.99
CA ASN A 112 -0.11 -4.49 -11.79
C ASN A 112 -0.61 -5.92 -11.97
N VAL A 113 -1.71 -6.27 -11.29
CA VAL A 113 -2.42 -7.54 -11.47
C VAL A 113 -3.87 -7.26 -11.79
N ASP A 114 -4.52 -8.20 -12.47
CA ASP A 114 -5.98 -8.15 -12.66
C ASP A 114 -6.69 -8.43 -11.33
N SER A 115 -7.18 -7.37 -10.69
CA SER A 115 -7.87 -7.45 -9.40
C SER A 115 -9.34 -7.85 -9.49
N THR A 116 -9.92 -7.97 -10.69
CA THR A 116 -11.37 -8.22 -10.87
C THR A 116 -11.83 -9.54 -10.25
N GLY A 117 -10.94 -10.54 -10.17
CA GLY A 117 -11.22 -11.86 -9.58
C GLY A 117 -10.96 -11.97 -8.07
N ILE A 118 -10.44 -10.92 -7.44
CA ILE A 118 -10.05 -10.95 -6.02
C ILE A 118 -11.24 -10.57 -5.14
N THR A 119 -11.59 -11.42 -4.18
CA THR A 119 -12.58 -11.10 -3.15
C THR A 119 -11.89 -10.99 -1.79
N ILE A 120 -12.13 -9.89 -1.09
CA ILE A 120 -11.63 -9.60 0.26
C ILE A 120 -12.84 -9.43 1.19
N LEU A 121 -12.83 -10.13 2.33
CA LEU A 121 -13.84 -9.94 3.36
C LEU A 121 -13.42 -8.82 4.32
N THR A 122 -14.39 -8.19 4.96
CA THR A 122 -14.15 -7.16 5.98
C THR A 122 -13.25 -7.70 7.11
N PRO A 123 -12.18 -6.98 7.50
CA PRO A 123 -11.32 -7.40 8.59
C PRO A 123 -12.01 -7.40 9.95
N ILE A 124 -11.64 -8.36 10.80
CA ILE A 124 -12.01 -8.43 12.22
C ILE A 124 -10.72 -8.67 12.99
N GLN A 125 -10.36 -7.77 13.92
CA GLN A 125 -9.08 -7.81 14.64
C GLN A 125 -7.88 -7.94 13.68
N GLY A 126 -7.84 -7.10 12.64
CA GLY A 126 -6.80 -7.14 11.60
C GLY A 126 -6.84 -8.36 10.67
N VAL A 127 -7.59 -9.41 10.97
CA VAL A 127 -7.70 -10.63 10.16
C VAL A 127 -8.80 -10.51 9.11
N PHE A 128 -8.46 -10.79 7.86
CA PHE A 128 -9.41 -10.83 6.75
C PHE A 128 -9.18 -12.03 5.84
N HIS A 129 -10.23 -12.48 5.18
CA HIS A 129 -10.17 -13.58 4.22
C HIS A 129 -10.01 -13.05 2.80
N THR A 130 -9.10 -13.62 2.01
CA THR A 130 -8.97 -13.30 0.59
C THR A 130 -9.05 -14.56 -0.28
N LYS A 131 -9.61 -14.43 -1.49
CA LYS A 131 -9.69 -15.52 -2.47
C LYS A 131 -9.61 -15.00 -3.90
N VAL A 132 -9.13 -15.86 -4.80
CA VAL A 132 -9.15 -15.69 -6.26
C VAL A 132 -9.95 -16.85 -6.84
N GLY A 133 -11.23 -16.63 -7.12
CA GLY A 133 -12.16 -17.75 -7.34
C GLY A 133 -12.29 -18.65 -6.10
N ARG A 134 -12.64 -19.93 -6.29
CA ARG A 134 -12.85 -20.88 -5.18
C ARG A 134 -11.66 -21.82 -5.05
N TYR A 135 -10.91 -21.70 -3.95
CA TYR A 135 -9.82 -22.62 -3.60
C TYR A 135 -8.80 -22.83 -4.72
N ASN A 136 -8.21 -21.73 -5.21
CA ASN A 136 -7.22 -21.75 -6.28
C ASN A 136 -5.80 -21.38 -5.85
N LEU A 137 -5.61 -21.00 -4.58
CA LEU A 137 -4.33 -20.52 -4.06
C LEU A 137 -3.55 -21.67 -3.42
N ASN A 138 -2.35 -21.93 -3.93
CA ASN A 138 -1.36 -22.70 -3.18
C ASN A 138 -0.83 -21.86 -2.00
N TYR A 139 -0.01 -22.44 -1.12
CA TYR A 139 0.49 -21.72 0.06
C TYR A 139 1.25 -20.43 -0.31
N TYR A 140 2.10 -20.49 -1.33
CA TYR A 140 2.90 -19.36 -1.80
C TYR A 140 2.03 -18.32 -2.53
N ASP A 141 1.05 -18.77 -3.31
CA ASP A 141 0.04 -17.88 -3.93
C ASP A 141 -0.71 -17.08 -2.86
N ALA A 142 -1.13 -17.77 -1.78
CA ALA A 142 -1.85 -17.17 -0.66
C ALA A 142 -0.98 -16.19 0.14
N GLN A 143 0.28 -16.56 0.40
CA GLN A 143 1.23 -15.67 1.06
C GLN A 143 1.42 -14.38 0.24
N ARG A 144 1.69 -14.52 -1.05
CA ARG A 144 1.90 -13.40 -1.95
C ARG A 144 0.65 -12.53 -2.07
N LEU A 145 -0.55 -13.13 -2.10
CA LEU A 145 -1.80 -12.37 -2.12
C LEU A 145 -1.99 -11.51 -0.87
N CYS A 146 -1.56 -11.95 0.31
CA CYS A 146 -1.57 -11.09 1.49
C CYS A 146 -0.58 -9.93 1.35
N GLU A 147 0.64 -10.18 0.86
CA GLU A 147 1.67 -9.16 0.67
C GLU A 147 1.24 -8.05 -0.29
N ILE A 148 0.51 -8.42 -1.35
CA ILE A 148 -0.14 -7.51 -2.32
C ILE A 148 -0.99 -6.43 -1.61
N TYR A 149 -1.61 -6.77 -0.48
CA TYR A 149 -2.43 -5.85 0.32
C TYR A 149 -1.70 -5.28 1.55
N GLY A 150 -0.37 -5.42 1.60
CA GLY A 150 0.45 -4.98 2.73
C GLY A 150 0.12 -5.73 4.01
N ALA A 151 -0.19 -7.02 3.89
CA ALA A 151 -0.54 -7.94 4.97
C ALA A 151 0.37 -9.18 4.92
N THR A 152 0.38 -9.96 5.99
CA THR A 152 1.00 -11.29 6.01
C THR A 152 -0.07 -12.37 6.11
N LEU A 153 0.27 -13.64 5.89
CA LEU A 153 -0.63 -14.71 6.34
C LEU A 153 -0.87 -14.58 7.84
N ALA A 154 -2.13 -14.74 8.25
CA ALA A 154 -2.49 -14.72 9.66
C ALA A 154 -1.89 -15.94 10.38
N THR A 155 -1.42 -15.72 11.60
CA THR A 155 -1.10 -16.81 12.52
C THR A 155 -2.36 -17.42 13.09
N TYR A 156 -2.25 -18.62 13.68
CA TYR A 156 -3.37 -19.22 14.39
C TYR A 156 -3.88 -18.33 15.53
N ASN A 157 -2.99 -17.68 16.28
CA ASN A 157 -3.36 -16.82 17.41
C ASN A 157 -4.15 -15.59 16.94
N GLN A 158 -3.70 -14.93 15.87
CA GLN A 158 -4.45 -13.82 15.27
C GLN A 158 -5.83 -14.26 14.79
N LEU A 159 -5.92 -15.42 14.11
CA LEU A 159 -7.22 -15.97 13.71
C LEU A 159 -8.11 -16.30 14.93
N TYR A 160 -7.50 -16.78 16.02
CA TYR A 160 -8.19 -17.06 17.28
C TYR A 160 -8.76 -15.81 17.92
N GLU A 161 -8.00 -14.72 18.00
CA GLU A 161 -8.48 -13.43 18.51
C GLU A 161 -9.62 -12.87 17.64
N ALA A 162 -9.46 -12.93 16.31
CA ALA A 162 -10.52 -12.53 15.38
C ALA A 162 -11.78 -13.41 15.55
N TRP A 163 -11.62 -14.72 15.75
CA TRP A 163 -12.71 -15.62 16.07
C TRP A 163 -13.34 -15.24 17.42
N GLN A 164 -12.59 -14.93 18.47
CA GLN A 164 -13.18 -14.46 19.73
C GLN A 164 -13.98 -13.16 19.55
N ALA A 165 -13.58 -12.32 18.59
CA ALA A 165 -14.29 -11.10 18.20
C ALA A 165 -15.48 -11.32 17.22
N GLY A 166 -15.85 -12.58 16.95
CA GLY A 166 -17.05 -12.91 16.16
C GLY A 166 -16.78 -13.29 14.71
N LEU A 167 -15.52 -13.43 14.28
CA LEU A 167 -15.20 -13.86 12.92
C LEU A 167 -15.82 -15.25 12.64
N GLN A 168 -16.59 -15.31 11.55
CA GLN A 168 -17.19 -16.54 11.01
C GLN A 168 -17.10 -16.54 9.50
N ASN A 169 -16.47 -17.55 8.92
CA ASN A 169 -16.47 -17.77 7.49
C ASN A 169 -16.28 -19.26 7.19
N CYS A 170 -17.20 -19.85 6.44
CA CYS A 170 -17.18 -21.27 6.11
C CYS A 170 -16.35 -21.53 4.84
N ALA A 171 -15.07 -21.17 4.88
CA ALA A 171 -14.14 -21.39 3.79
C ALA A 171 -12.72 -21.61 4.30
N TYR A 172 -12.07 -22.68 3.84
CA TYR A 172 -10.68 -22.96 4.19
C TYR A 172 -9.75 -21.87 3.65
N GLY A 173 -8.95 -21.29 4.53
CA GLY A 173 -7.85 -20.40 4.17
C GLY A 173 -6.53 -20.90 4.75
N TRP A 174 -5.45 -20.67 4.02
CA TRP A 174 -4.08 -20.84 4.51
C TRP A 174 -3.79 -19.92 5.69
N LEU A 175 -3.03 -20.42 6.66
CA LEU A 175 -2.41 -19.68 7.75
C LEU A 175 -0.89 -19.74 7.64
N ALA A 176 -0.18 -18.88 8.38
CA ALA A 176 1.27 -18.75 8.36
C ALA A 176 2.03 -20.05 8.73
N ASP A 177 1.40 -20.95 9.49
CA ASP A 177 1.94 -22.26 9.87
C ASP A 177 1.71 -23.35 8.80
N ALA A 178 1.27 -22.94 7.60
CA ALA A 178 0.85 -23.83 6.51
C ALA A 178 -0.25 -24.81 6.90
N THR A 179 -1.06 -24.49 7.91
CA THR A 179 -2.35 -25.15 8.14
C THR A 179 -3.45 -24.50 7.31
N ALA A 180 -4.53 -25.24 7.09
CA ALA A 180 -5.72 -24.73 6.41
C ALA A 180 -6.92 -24.86 7.34
N ARG A 181 -7.54 -23.72 7.67
CA ARG A 181 -8.59 -23.62 8.69
C ARG A 181 -9.67 -22.61 8.33
N TYR A 182 -10.79 -22.69 9.03
CA TYR A 182 -11.91 -21.75 8.92
C TYR A 182 -12.62 -21.57 10.27
N PRO A 183 -12.95 -20.33 10.68
CA PRO A 183 -13.60 -20.04 11.95
C PRO A 183 -15.14 -20.14 11.86
N MET A 184 -15.76 -20.76 12.86
CA MET A 184 -17.23 -20.87 12.99
C MET A 184 -17.71 -20.41 14.37
N GLN A 185 -18.67 -19.48 14.40
CA GLN A 185 -19.38 -19.05 15.62
C GLN A 185 -20.65 -19.86 15.89
N THR A 186 -21.23 -20.41 14.82
CA THR A 186 -22.50 -21.14 14.85
C THR A 186 -22.36 -22.49 14.19
N LYS A 187 -23.12 -23.47 14.66
CA LYS A 187 -23.18 -24.79 14.01
C LYS A 187 -23.94 -24.66 12.69
N LYS A 188 -23.28 -24.98 11.57
CA LYS A 188 -23.92 -25.09 10.25
C LYS A 188 -23.63 -26.48 9.66
N TYR A 189 -24.67 -27.13 9.15
CA TYR A 189 -24.59 -28.50 8.61
C TYR A 189 -23.49 -28.64 7.54
N ASN A 190 -23.44 -27.73 6.58
CA ASN A 190 -22.44 -27.72 5.49
C ASN A 190 -21.05 -27.22 5.92
N CYS A 191 -20.83 -26.94 7.20
CA CYS A 191 -19.59 -26.38 7.76
C CYS A 191 -19.09 -27.20 8.96
N GLY A 192 -19.30 -28.53 8.90
CA GLY A 192 -18.85 -29.46 9.93
C GLY A 192 -19.69 -29.48 11.22
N ASN A 193 -20.79 -28.72 11.29
CA ASN A 193 -21.76 -28.71 12.40
C ASN A 193 -21.15 -28.50 13.81
N ARG A 194 -20.06 -27.73 13.90
CA ARG A 194 -19.36 -27.43 15.15
C ARG A 194 -18.93 -25.97 15.23
N ILE A 195 -18.65 -25.50 16.45
CA ILE A 195 -18.14 -24.15 16.75
C ILE A 195 -16.63 -24.25 16.98
N GLY A 196 -15.89 -23.21 16.60
CA GLY A 196 -14.44 -23.11 16.78
C GLY A 196 -13.69 -22.86 15.48
N ILE A 197 -12.37 -22.86 15.56
CA ILE A 197 -11.50 -22.84 14.37
C ILE A 197 -11.33 -24.27 13.87
N ILE A 198 -11.97 -24.55 12.75
CA ILE A 198 -12.09 -25.88 12.17
C ILE A 198 -11.04 -26.06 11.08
N GLY A 199 -10.32 -27.18 11.10
CA GLY A 199 -9.40 -27.55 10.04
C GLY A 199 -8.33 -28.51 10.51
N SER A 200 -7.23 -28.56 9.77
CA SER A 200 -6.09 -29.42 10.10
C SER A 200 -5.24 -28.79 11.19
N PRO A 201 -4.90 -29.51 12.27
CA PRO A 201 -3.95 -29.03 13.26
C PRO A 201 -2.50 -29.15 12.78
N THR A 202 -2.24 -29.95 11.73
CA THR A 202 -0.92 -30.14 11.13
C THR A 202 -0.80 -29.46 9.78
N PRO A 203 0.42 -29.04 9.39
CA PRO A 203 0.67 -28.44 8.08
C PRO A 203 0.19 -29.33 6.93
N LYS A 204 -0.30 -28.71 5.86
CA LYS A 204 -0.68 -29.39 4.63
C LYS A 204 0.44 -29.30 3.58
N ASN A 205 0.34 -30.13 2.55
CA ASN A 205 1.19 -29.98 1.38
C ASN A 205 0.95 -28.59 0.76
N LYS A 206 2.02 -27.80 0.61
CA LYS A 206 1.97 -26.42 0.13
C LYS A 206 1.44 -26.27 -1.29
N THR A 207 1.36 -27.35 -2.06
CA THR A 207 0.74 -27.38 -3.39
C THR A 207 -0.78 -27.51 -3.37
N ASN A 208 -1.38 -27.91 -2.23
CA ASN A 208 -2.83 -27.96 -2.07
C ASN A 208 -3.45 -26.58 -2.35
N LYS A 209 -4.73 -26.56 -2.72
CA LYS A 209 -5.40 -25.31 -3.07
C LYS A 209 -6.48 -24.95 -2.04
N TYR A 210 -6.39 -23.75 -1.49
CA TYR A 210 -7.34 -23.14 -0.56
C TYR A 210 -7.50 -21.65 -0.88
N ASN A 211 -8.12 -20.89 0.02
CA ASN A 211 -8.10 -19.42 0.03
C ASN A 211 -6.98 -18.95 0.97
N SER A 212 -6.99 -17.70 1.42
CA SER A 212 -6.04 -17.22 2.42
C SER A 212 -6.70 -16.46 3.57
N TRP A 213 -6.07 -16.52 4.75
CA TRP A 213 -6.31 -15.61 5.85
C TRP A 213 -5.12 -14.66 5.95
N CYS A 214 -5.37 -13.37 5.77
CA CYS A 214 -4.37 -12.33 5.87
C CYS A 214 -4.55 -11.55 7.17
N TYR A 215 -3.46 -10.96 7.66
CA TYR A 215 -3.45 -10.11 8.84
C TYR A 215 -2.68 -8.82 8.56
N LYS A 216 -3.25 -7.70 9.00
CA LYS A 216 -2.63 -6.37 8.97
C LYS A 216 -2.96 -5.65 10.27
N ASP A 217 -1.93 -5.11 10.92
CA ASP A 217 -2.04 -4.26 12.12
C ASP A 217 -2.79 -2.96 11.86
#